data_AF-A0A962D1M8-F1
#
_entry.id   AF-A0A962D1M8-F1
#
_cell.length_a   1.000
_cell.length_b   1.000
_cell.length_c   1.000
_cell.angle_alpha   90.00
_cell.angle_beta   90.00
_cell.angle_gamma   90.00
#
_symmetry.space_group_name_H-M   'P 1'
#
loop_
_entity.id
_entity.type
_entity.pdbx_description
1 polymer ?
#
loop_
_entity_poly.entity_id
_entity_poly.type
_entity_poly.pdbx_seq_one_letter_code
_entity_poly.pdbx_strand_id
1 'polypeptide(L)'
;MRRSIRSVRVLLLAAAMAAAAPLAAQESTNYSYTWWNAAEPGWGYNLSHQGDLLYGTWYSYAPDDGLPMFLTVEARQTSAGNFAGPVYRVAGTPFQMINGSQAFTAVTQVGTAQLAFDGNGALTLGYSLFDVEQTKMLERFVFGSTAPTCVGTTASRAGATNYSDLWWNSSEAGWGLTLAHQGNTIFLLWYTYGEGGRDQWISGSSLVLQADGSYVGELQRPQMGVPLPQIMGPATSFPVPGFGSATLRFTDGENGTFEYTVDGVTQTKAIQRFVVVAADQPKPLCSP
;
A
#
# COMPACT_ATOMS: atom_id res chain seq x y z
N MET A 1 -40.23 -79.21 -30.08
CA MET A 1 -40.81 -77.95 -29.57
C MET A 1 -39.68 -77.10 -28.98
N ARG A 2 -39.55 -75.84 -29.42
CA ARG A 2 -38.38 -74.95 -29.27
C ARG A 2 -38.06 -74.54 -27.83
N ARG A 3 -36.77 -74.35 -27.50
CA ARG A 3 -36.18 -73.33 -26.59
C ARG A 3 -34.64 -73.50 -26.61
N SER A 4 -33.91 -72.74 -27.44
CA SER A 4 -33.37 -71.39 -27.19
C SER A 4 -32.08 -71.40 -26.35
N ILE A 5 -30.94 -71.32 -27.04
CA ILE A 5 -29.59 -71.09 -26.51
C ILE A 5 -29.46 -69.59 -26.23
N ARG A 6 -29.16 -69.19 -24.98
CA ARG A 6 -28.82 -67.81 -24.62
C ARG A 6 -27.34 -67.70 -24.34
N SER A 7 -26.66 -66.92 -25.18
CA SER A 7 -25.25 -66.55 -25.09
C SER A 7 -24.99 -65.63 -23.90
N VAL A 8 -23.95 -65.94 -23.11
CA VAL A 8 -23.42 -65.08 -22.05
C VAL A 8 -22.48 -64.06 -22.69
N ARG A 9 -22.78 -62.76 -22.55
CA ARG A 9 -21.89 -61.66 -22.94
C ARG A 9 -21.14 -61.18 -21.70
N VAL A 10 -19.82 -61.32 -21.71
CA VAL A 10 -18.89 -60.71 -20.75
C VAL A 10 -18.82 -59.21 -21.05
N LEU A 11 -19.22 -58.36 -20.10
CA LEU A 11 -18.97 -56.92 -20.15
C LEU A 11 -17.61 -56.63 -19.51
N LEU A 12 -16.66 -56.11 -20.30
CA LEU A 12 -15.46 -55.46 -19.80
C LEU A 12 -15.85 -54.05 -19.30
N LEU A 13 -15.60 -53.75 -18.03
CA LEU A 13 -15.59 -52.37 -17.52
C LEU A 13 -14.27 -51.72 -17.92
N ALA A 14 -14.33 -50.72 -18.80
CA ALA A 14 -13.24 -49.79 -19.01
C ALA A 14 -13.22 -48.76 -17.87
N ALA A 15 -12.17 -48.76 -17.06
CA ALA A 15 -11.94 -47.73 -16.07
C ALA A 15 -11.44 -46.45 -16.78
N ALA A 16 -12.28 -45.41 -16.85
CA ALA A 16 -11.87 -44.11 -17.31
C ALA A 16 -11.03 -43.43 -16.22
N MET A 17 -9.72 -43.29 -16.45
CA MET A 17 -8.89 -42.37 -15.67
C MET A 17 -9.29 -40.94 -16.04
N ALA A 18 -9.96 -40.24 -15.14
CA ALA A 18 -10.14 -38.80 -15.26
C ALA A 18 -8.78 -38.12 -15.03
N ALA A 19 -8.24 -37.49 -16.07
CA ALA A 19 -7.12 -36.57 -15.91
C ALA A 19 -7.61 -35.40 -15.05
N ALA A 20 -7.03 -35.22 -13.87
CA ALA A 20 -7.26 -34.04 -13.07
C ALA A 20 -6.77 -32.83 -13.88
N ALA A 21 -7.69 -31.94 -14.25
CA ALA A 21 -7.30 -30.62 -14.74
C ALA A 21 -6.43 -29.97 -13.65
N PRO A 22 -5.34 -29.26 -14.01
CA PRO A 22 -4.63 -28.46 -13.01
C PRO A 22 -5.65 -27.51 -12.40
N LEU A 23 -5.74 -27.47 -11.06
CA LEU A 23 -6.42 -26.37 -10.39
C LEU A 23 -5.78 -25.10 -10.95
N ALA A 24 -6.57 -24.26 -11.63
CA ALA A 24 -6.17 -22.89 -11.85
C ALA A 24 -5.81 -22.34 -10.47
N ALA A 25 -4.56 -21.92 -10.28
CA ALA A 25 -4.18 -21.19 -9.10
C ALA A 25 -5.13 -20.00 -9.03
N GLN A 26 -6.03 -20.01 -8.04
CA GLN A 26 -6.84 -18.84 -7.76
C GLN A 26 -5.83 -17.74 -7.47
N GLU A 27 -5.74 -16.74 -8.36
CA GLU A 27 -4.91 -15.57 -8.08
C GLU A 27 -5.33 -15.08 -6.69
N SER A 28 -4.41 -15.16 -5.73
CA SER A 28 -4.72 -14.71 -4.38
C SER A 28 -5.02 -13.23 -4.50
N THR A 29 -6.27 -12.84 -4.31
CA THR A 29 -6.66 -11.43 -4.33
C THR A 29 -5.75 -10.66 -3.37
N ASN A 30 -4.95 -9.75 -3.92
CA ASN A 30 -4.04 -8.93 -3.14
C ASN A 30 -4.61 -7.50 -3.07
N TYR A 31 -4.57 -6.89 -1.89
CA TYR A 31 -5.19 -5.58 -1.64
C TYR A 31 -4.17 -4.44 -1.59
N SER A 32 -2.96 -4.67 -2.12
CA SER A 32 -1.84 -3.71 -2.05
C SER A 32 -2.00 -2.58 -3.05
N TYR A 33 -2.81 -1.60 -2.66
CA TYR A 33 -3.12 -0.44 -3.47
C TYR A 33 -3.11 0.82 -2.61
N THR A 34 -3.03 1.96 -3.29
CA THR A 34 -3.50 3.23 -2.75
C THR A 34 -5.01 3.30 -2.90
N TRP A 35 -5.69 3.66 -1.83
CA TRP A 35 -7.13 3.76 -1.72
C TRP A 35 -7.51 5.19 -1.36
N TRP A 36 -8.54 5.71 -2.00
CA TRP A 36 -8.97 7.10 -1.81
C TRP A 36 -10.48 7.24 -2.01
N ASN A 37 -11.01 8.40 -1.65
CA ASN A 37 -12.39 8.77 -1.93
C ASN A 37 -12.39 9.97 -2.89
N ALA A 38 -12.88 9.78 -4.11
CA ALA A 38 -12.93 10.85 -5.11
C ALA A 38 -13.79 12.05 -4.70
N ALA A 39 -14.78 11.85 -3.82
CA ALA A 39 -15.59 12.94 -3.27
C ALA A 39 -14.87 13.68 -2.12
N GLU A 40 -13.80 13.11 -1.57
CA GLU A 40 -13.03 13.65 -0.45
C GLU A 40 -11.53 13.69 -0.78
N PRO A 41 -11.11 14.39 -1.85
CA PRO A 41 -9.71 14.40 -2.25
C PRO A 41 -8.82 15.04 -1.17
N GLY A 42 -7.57 14.57 -1.05
CA GLY A 42 -6.57 15.14 -0.13
C GLY A 42 -6.23 14.29 1.09
N TRP A 43 -6.88 13.14 1.24
CA TRP A 43 -6.51 12.11 2.20
C TRP A 43 -6.61 10.73 1.54
N GLY A 44 -6.07 9.71 2.17
CA GLY A 44 -6.16 8.35 1.65
C GLY A 44 -5.41 7.32 2.45
N TYR A 45 -5.51 6.09 1.99
CA TYR A 45 -5.07 4.91 2.72
C TYR A 45 -4.28 3.99 1.79
N ASN A 46 -3.05 3.65 2.14
CA ASN A 46 -2.21 2.76 1.36
C ASN A 46 -2.07 1.44 2.07
N LEU A 47 -2.07 0.35 1.31
CA LEU A 47 -2.02 -1.00 1.85
C LEU A 47 -0.89 -1.81 1.23
N SER A 48 -0.24 -2.65 2.05
CA SER A 48 0.63 -3.75 1.64
C SER A 48 0.11 -5.04 2.26
N HIS A 49 -0.40 -5.95 1.43
CA HIS A 49 -1.00 -7.23 1.79
C HIS A 49 0.04 -8.34 1.75
N GLN A 50 0.42 -8.81 2.94
CA GLN A 50 1.48 -9.79 3.16
C GLN A 50 0.95 -10.95 4.01
N GLY A 51 0.74 -12.13 3.41
CA GLY A 51 0.12 -13.26 4.09
C GLY A 51 -1.28 -12.92 4.61
N ASP A 52 -1.50 -13.05 5.92
CA ASP A 52 -2.75 -12.70 6.62
C ASP A 52 -2.78 -11.25 7.12
N LEU A 53 -1.75 -10.45 6.79
CA LEU A 53 -1.56 -9.11 7.29
C LEU A 53 -1.76 -8.06 6.20
N LEU A 54 -2.50 -7.01 6.55
CA LEU A 54 -2.48 -5.73 5.88
C LEU A 54 -1.71 -4.73 6.74
N TYR A 55 -0.55 -4.30 6.25
CA TYR A 55 0.12 -3.13 6.80
C TYR A 55 -0.34 -1.89 6.02
N GLY A 56 -0.90 -0.92 6.75
CA GLY A 56 -1.49 0.28 6.17
C GLY A 56 -0.75 1.55 6.57
N THR A 57 -0.65 2.51 5.65
CA THR A 57 -0.30 3.90 5.95
C THR A 57 -1.41 4.83 5.52
N TRP A 58 -1.90 5.65 6.45
CA TRP A 58 -3.04 6.55 6.23
C TRP A 58 -2.57 7.98 6.39
N TYR A 59 -2.61 8.75 5.29
CA TYR A 59 -2.30 10.18 5.32
C TYR A 59 -3.58 11.00 5.52
N SER A 60 -3.54 11.92 6.48
CA SER A 60 -4.68 12.77 6.84
C SER A 60 -4.20 14.00 7.60
N TYR A 61 -5.09 14.61 8.39
CA TYR A 61 -4.85 15.85 9.13
C TYR A 61 -5.22 15.67 10.60
N ALA A 62 -4.39 16.22 11.48
CA ALA A 62 -4.53 16.05 12.91
C ALA A 62 -5.80 16.74 13.45
N PRO A 63 -6.46 16.15 14.47
CA PRO A 63 -7.73 16.63 14.98
C PRO A 63 -7.62 17.95 15.76
N ASP A 64 -6.43 18.27 16.25
CA ASP A 64 -6.12 19.42 17.10
C ASP A 64 -5.80 20.69 16.30
N ASP A 65 -5.00 20.59 15.24
CA ASP A 65 -4.50 21.75 14.49
C ASP A 65 -4.69 21.66 12.96
N GLY A 66 -5.20 20.54 12.44
CA GLY A 66 -5.38 20.33 11.00
C GLY A 66 -4.08 20.21 10.20
N LEU A 67 -2.92 20.09 10.85
CA LEU A 67 -1.65 19.88 10.16
C LEU A 67 -1.54 18.45 9.61
N PRO A 68 -0.78 18.24 8.51
CA PRO A 68 -0.53 16.90 7.97
C PRO A 68 -0.05 15.94 9.05
N MET A 69 -0.57 14.72 9.01
CA MET A 69 -0.27 13.65 9.95
C MET A 69 -0.37 12.32 9.22
N PHE A 70 0.29 11.29 9.74
CA PHE A 70 0.05 9.95 9.26
C PHE A 70 -0.23 8.96 10.39
N LEU A 71 -0.98 7.92 10.04
CA LEU A 71 -1.26 6.78 10.89
C LEU A 71 -0.70 5.53 10.24
N THR A 72 -0.32 4.56 11.07
CA THR A 72 -0.01 3.20 10.62
C THR A 72 -1.04 2.23 11.17
N VAL A 73 -1.31 1.17 10.42
CA VAL A 73 -2.29 0.15 10.80
C VAL A 73 -1.69 -1.21 10.55
N GLU A 74 -1.82 -2.10 11.53
CA GLU A 74 -1.46 -3.51 11.40
C GLU A 74 -2.75 -4.33 11.52
N ALA A 75 -3.41 -4.62 10.39
CA ALA A 75 -4.70 -5.30 10.37
C ALA A 75 -4.56 -6.77 9.97
N ARG A 76 -5.01 -7.69 10.84
CA ARG A 76 -4.97 -9.14 10.58
C ARG A 76 -6.29 -9.60 9.99
N GLN A 77 -6.21 -10.62 9.14
CA GLN A 77 -7.39 -11.21 8.51
C GLN A 77 -8.30 -11.86 9.55
N THR A 78 -9.58 -11.47 9.56
CA THR A 78 -10.61 -12.04 10.44
C THR A 78 -11.53 -13.00 9.70
N SER A 79 -11.71 -12.76 8.40
CA SER A 79 -12.39 -13.67 7.45
C SER A 79 -11.99 -13.30 6.02
N ALA A 80 -12.45 -14.05 5.01
CA ALA A 80 -12.18 -13.74 3.61
C ALA A 80 -12.56 -12.28 3.28
N GLY A 81 -11.61 -11.48 2.80
CA GLY A 81 -11.82 -10.06 2.45
C GLY A 81 -12.03 -9.11 3.63
N ASN A 82 -11.86 -9.55 4.89
CA ASN A 82 -12.06 -8.72 6.07
C ASN A 82 -10.84 -8.75 6.99
N PHE A 83 -10.38 -7.57 7.42
CA PHE A 83 -9.22 -7.40 8.27
C PHE A 83 -9.53 -6.40 9.38
N ALA A 84 -8.90 -6.56 10.54
CA ALA A 84 -9.04 -5.61 11.64
C ALA A 84 -7.75 -5.51 12.46
N GLY A 85 -7.50 -4.35 13.05
CA GLY A 85 -6.33 -4.17 13.90
C GLY A 85 -6.19 -2.79 14.52
N PRO A 86 -5.15 -2.61 15.36
CA PRO A 86 -4.82 -1.34 15.99
C PRO A 86 -4.31 -0.31 14.97
N VAL A 87 -4.55 0.96 15.30
CA VAL A 87 -4.06 2.13 14.56
C VAL A 87 -3.10 2.91 15.46
N TYR A 88 -1.95 3.31 14.91
CA TYR A 88 -0.90 4.00 15.65
C TYR A 88 -0.54 5.36 15.05
N ARG A 89 -0.23 6.31 15.93
CA ARG A 89 0.56 7.51 15.64
C ARG A 89 2.01 7.26 15.97
N VAL A 90 2.91 7.85 15.19
CA VAL A 90 4.35 7.75 15.42
C VAL A 90 4.92 9.15 15.49
N ALA A 91 5.70 9.46 16.52
CA ALA A 91 6.55 10.66 16.57
C ALA A 91 7.99 10.25 16.28
N GLY A 92 8.82 11.19 15.81
CA GLY A 92 10.17 10.82 15.40
C GLY A 92 11.14 11.98 15.26
N THR A 93 12.27 11.67 14.66
CA THR A 93 13.37 12.59 14.42
C THR A 93 13.09 13.37 13.14
N PRO A 94 13.13 14.72 13.14
CA PRO A 94 12.94 15.54 11.94
C PRO A 94 13.76 15.04 10.75
N PHE A 95 13.16 15.02 9.56
CA PHE A 95 13.71 14.33 8.38
C PHE A 95 15.16 14.71 8.05
N GLN A 96 15.52 15.98 8.24
CA GLN A 96 16.86 16.52 7.99
C GLN A 96 17.93 16.00 8.96
N MET A 97 17.53 15.41 10.09
CA MET A 97 18.41 14.84 11.10
C MET A 97 18.44 13.30 11.10
N ILE A 98 17.57 12.64 10.33
CA ILE A 98 17.60 11.18 10.19
C ILE A 98 18.91 10.80 9.50
N ASN A 99 19.77 10.01 10.14
CA ASN A 99 21.09 9.66 9.60
C ASN A 99 21.60 8.30 10.12
N GLY A 100 21.11 7.21 9.53
CA GLY A 100 21.60 5.85 9.80
C GLY A 100 21.22 5.29 11.17
N SER A 101 20.21 5.86 11.82
CA SER A 101 19.65 5.38 13.09
C SER A 101 18.12 5.43 13.07
N GLN A 102 17.50 4.67 13.98
CA GLN A 102 16.06 4.67 14.19
C GLN A 102 15.50 6.09 14.26
N ALA A 103 14.50 6.37 13.44
CA ALA A 103 13.88 7.67 13.34
C ALA A 103 12.71 7.85 14.31
N PHE A 104 11.91 6.81 14.60
CA PHE A 104 10.80 6.94 15.54
C PHE A 104 11.28 7.09 16.99
N THR A 105 10.61 7.95 17.74
CA THR A 105 10.89 8.24 19.16
C THR A 105 9.73 7.82 20.06
N ALA A 106 8.50 7.76 19.54
CA ALA A 106 7.34 7.26 20.25
C ALA A 106 6.35 6.61 19.29
N VAL A 107 5.68 5.56 19.74
CA VAL A 107 4.57 4.90 19.03
C VAL A 107 3.40 4.82 20.00
N THR A 108 2.27 5.40 19.61
CA THR A 108 1.07 5.48 20.46
C THR A 108 -0.11 4.88 19.71
N GLN A 109 -0.75 3.87 20.30
CA GLN A 109 -2.01 3.35 19.77
C GLN A 109 -3.10 4.40 20.00
N VAL A 110 -3.80 4.79 18.92
CA VAL A 110 -4.83 5.83 18.94
C VAL A 110 -6.22 5.33 18.56
N GLY A 111 -6.35 4.03 18.27
CA GLY A 111 -7.64 3.39 18.07
C GLY A 111 -7.54 2.11 17.26
N THR A 112 -8.57 1.83 16.45
CA THR A 112 -8.68 0.61 15.64
C THR A 112 -9.29 0.89 14.27
N ALA A 113 -8.99 0.01 13.31
CA ALA A 113 -9.56 0.03 11.98
C ALA A 113 -10.08 -1.35 11.58
N GLN A 114 -11.14 -1.36 10.75
CA GLN A 114 -11.69 -2.51 10.07
C GLN A 114 -11.71 -2.23 8.57
N LEU A 115 -11.21 -3.19 7.79
CA LEU A 115 -11.08 -3.10 6.33
C LEU A 115 -11.90 -4.24 5.73
N ALA A 116 -12.94 -3.91 4.97
CA ALA A 116 -13.77 -4.88 4.26
C ALA A 116 -13.72 -4.61 2.76
N PHE A 117 -13.24 -5.58 1.99
CA PHE A 117 -13.16 -5.49 0.54
C PHE A 117 -14.36 -6.18 -0.09
N ASP A 118 -15.04 -5.48 -0.99
CA ASP A 118 -16.08 -6.11 -1.77
C ASP A 118 -15.49 -6.85 -2.99
N GLY A 119 -16.30 -7.71 -3.61
CA GLY A 119 -15.91 -8.43 -4.82
C GLY A 119 -15.74 -7.54 -6.06
N ASN A 120 -16.08 -6.25 -5.97
CA ASN A 120 -15.98 -5.28 -7.05
C ASN A 120 -14.72 -4.40 -6.94
N GLY A 121 -13.90 -4.61 -5.91
CA GLY A 121 -12.64 -3.91 -5.72
C GLY A 121 -12.76 -2.57 -5.01
N ALA A 122 -13.85 -2.33 -4.26
CA ALA A 122 -13.98 -1.22 -3.31
C ALA A 122 -13.59 -1.66 -1.89
N LEU A 123 -13.16 -0.70 -1.08
CA LEU A 123 -12.81 -0.86 0.33
C LEU A 123 -13.78 -0.07 1.20
N THR A 124 -14.44 -0.75 2.13
CA THR A 124 -15.10 -0.09 3.27
C THR A 124 -14.13 -0.03 4.44
N LEU A 125 -13.71 1.19 4.80
CA LEU A 125 -12.90 1.48 5.97
C LEU A 125 -13.81 1.91 7.14
N GLY A 126 -13.95 1.05 8.14
CA GLY A 126 -14.48 1.41 9.45
C GLY A 126 -13.34 1.78 10.40
N TYR A 127 -13.52 2.81 11.23
CA TYR A 127 -12.53 3.14 12.26
C TYR A 127 -13.15 3.73 13.50
N SER A 128 -12.46 3.53 14.63
CA SER A 128 -12.69 4.22 15.90
C SER A 128 -11.39 4.93 16.26
N LEU A 129 -11.38 6.26 16.15
CA LEU A 129 -10.21 7.13 16.36
C LEU A 129 -10.64 8.43 17.02
N PHE A 130 -9.87 8.90 18.00
CA PHE A 130 -10.10 10.18 18.68
C PHE A 130 -11.55 10.31 19.20
N ASP A 131 -12.06 9.24 19.82
CA ASP A 131 -13.43 9.12 20.34
C ASP A 131 -14.55 9.28 19.29
N VAL A 132 -14.21 9.10 18.00
CA VAL A 132 -15.17 9.14 16.90
C VAL A 132 -15.16 7.81 16.15
N GLU A 133 -16.36 7.30 15.85
CA GLU A 133 -16.57 6.19 14.93
C GLU A 133 -17.06 6.70 13.58
N GLN A 134 -16.48 6.21 12.50
CA GLN A 134 -16.88 6.56 11.13
C GLN A 134 -16.74 5.34 10.20
N THR A 135 -17.40 5.44 9.05
CA THR A 135 -17.24 4.52 7.94
C THR A 135 -17.04 5.31 6.66
N LYS A 136 -16.02 4.95 5.88
CA LYS A 136 -15.68 5.55 4.60
C LYS A 136 -15.64 4.48 3.52
N MET A 137 -16.16 4.79 2.33
CA MET A 137 -16.00 3.96 1.16
C MET A 137 -14.86 4.52 0.31
N LEU A 138 -13.93 3.66 -0.06
CA LEU A 138 -12.73 3.98 -0.81
C LEU A 138 -12.65 3.13 -2.06
N GLU A 139 -12.06 3.69 -3.10
CA GLU A 139 -11.75 3.03 -4.36
C GLU A 139 -10.24 3.04 -4.62
N ARG A 140 -9.79 2.22 -5.56
CA ARG A 140 -8.37 2.20 -5.95
C ARG A 140 -8.01 3.53 -6.62
N PHE A 141 -6.87 4.10 -6.24
CA PHE A 141 -6.35 5.31 -6.86
C PHE A 141 -5.72 4.97 -8.21
N VAL A 142 -6.43 5.30 -9.29
CA VAL A 142 -6.02 5.03 -10.68
C VAL A 142 -5.82 6.36 -11.40
N PHE A 143 -4.60 6.60 -11.89
CA PHE A 143 -4.22 7.81 -12.64
C PHE A 143 -3.55 7.48 -13.98
N GLY A 144 -3.27 6.20 -14.26
CA GLY A 144 -2.87 5.69 -15.57
C GLY A 144 -4.06 5.22 -16.40
N SER A 145 -3.77 4.67 -17.58
CA SER A 145 -4.80 4.06 -18.45
C SER A 145 -5.38 2.76 -17.91
N THR A 146 -4.66 2.09 -17.01
CA THR A 146 -5.03 0.81 -16.38
C THR A 146 -4.57 0.79 -14.93
N ALA A 147 -5.38 0.18 -14.07
CA ALA A 147 -5.01 -0.09 -12.69
C ALA A 147 -4.02 -1.26 -12.65
N PRO A 148 -2.96 -1.21 -11.84
CA PRO A 148 -2.05 -2.35 -11.72
C PRO A 148 -2.79 -3.56 -11.13
N THR A 149 -2.39 -4.76 -11.56
CA THR A 149 -2.85 -6.01 -10.95
C THR A 149 -1.81 -6.46 -9.94
N CYS A 150 -2.21 -6.71 -8.70
CA CYS A 150 -1.32 -7.18 -7.65
C CYS A 150 -1.73 -8.59 -7.24
N VAL A 151 -0.73 -9.45 -7.09
CA VAL A 151 -0.88 -10.84 -6.62
C VAL A 151 0.07 -11.11 -5.45
N GLY A 152 -0.22 -12.15 -4.67
CA GLY A 152 0.71 -12.63 -3.65
C GLY A 152 1.79 -13.52 -4.27
N THR A 153 3.05 -13.33 -3.89
CA THR A 153 4.17 -14.19 -4.29
C THR A 153 5.09 -14.51 -3.12
N THR A 154 5.62 -15.73 -3.09
CA THR A 154 6.72 -16.14 -2.20
C THR A 154 8.07 -16.16 -2.92
N ALA A 155 8.08 -15.94 -4.24
CA ALA A 155 9.31 -15.81 -5.01
C ALA A 155 9.98 -14.45 -4.77
N SER A 156 11.27 -14.35 -5.09
CA SER A 156 11.97 -13.06 -5.10
C SER A 156 11.27 -12.08 -6.03
N ARG A 157 11.20 -10.82 -5.60
CA ARG A 157 10.63 -9.72 -6.40
C ARG A 157 11.71 -8.89 -7.08
N ALA A 158 12.98 -9.31 -7.06
CA ALA A 158 14.08 -8.56 -7.68
C ALA A 158 13.87 -8.32 -9.19
N GLY A 159 13.13 -9.20 -9.88
CA GLY A 159 12.76 -9.02 -11.29
C GLY A 159 11.52 -8.13 -11.53
N ALA A 160 10.89 -7.60 -10.47
CA ALA A 160 9.68 -6.79 -10.61
C ALA A 160 10.01 -5.42 -11.24
N THR A 161 9.21 -5.02 -12.22
CA THR A 161 9.34 -3.73 -12.92
C THR A 161 8.27 -2.72 -12.50
N ASN A 162 7.25 -3.16 -11.77
CA ASN A 162 6.30 -2.27 -11.09
C ASN A 162 6.74 -2.09 -9.62
N TYR A 163 6.83 -0.84 -9.18
CA TYR A 163 7.42 -0.48 -7.89
C TYR A 163 6.35 -0.17 -6.82
N SER A 164 5.08 -0.46 -7.11
CA SER A 164 3.99 -0.23 -6.16
C SER A 164 4.17 -1.09 -4.91
N ASP A 165 4.34 -0.44 -3.76
CA ASP A 165 4.45 -1.03 -2.42
C ASP A 165 4.69 0.05 -1.36
N LEU A 166 4.86 -0.42 -0.13
CA LEU A 166 5.59 0.28 0.91
C LEU A 166 7.10 0.05 0.81
N TRP A 167 7.88 1.11 0.97
CA TRP A 167 9.34 1.13 0.93
C TRP A 167 9.90 1.85 2.16
N TRP A 168 11.09 1.48 2.61
CA TRP A 168 11.69 2.02 3.83
C TRP A 168 13.20 1.78 3.87
N ASN A 169 13.87 2.37 4.86
CA ASN A 169 15.26 2.07 5.20
C ASN A 169 15.31 1.29 6.52
N SER A 170 15.81 0.05 6.51
CA SER A 170 15.85 -0.79 7.72
C SER A 170 16.77 -0.26 8.81
N SER A 171 17.79 0.52 8.44
CA SER A 171 18.70 1.15 9.40
C SER A 171 18.11 2.43 10.03
N GLU A 172 16.97 2.90 9.51
CA GLU A 172 16.33 4.15 9.92
C GLU A 172 14.83 3.96 10.20
N ALA A 173 14.48 2.88 10.92
CA ALA A 173 13.09 2.52 11.20
C ALA A 173 12.26 3.71 11.72
N GLY A 174 11.03 3.89 11.20
CA GLY A 174 10.07 4.91 11.62
C GLY A 174 9.50 5.75 10.48
N TRP A 175 10.28 5.98 9.42
CA TRP A 175 9.84 6.66 8.21
C TRP A 175 9.69 5.68 7.04
N GLY A 176 8.98 6.07 5.98
CA GLY A 176 8.84 5.24 4.80
C GLY A 176 8.15 5.94 3.63
N LEU A 177 8.07 5.24 2.51
CA LEU A 177 7.40 5.69 1.30
C LEU A 177 6.26 4.74 0.97
N THR A 178 5.13 5.27 0.50
CA THR A 178 4.24 4.52 -0.39
C THR A 178 4.53 4.95 -1.81
N LEU A 179 4.66 3.97 -2.70
CA LEU A 179 4.71 4.19 -4.13
C LEU A 179 3.48 3.54 -4.78
N ALA A 180 2.83 4.26 -5.70
CA ALA A 180 1.90 3.70 -6.68
C ALA A 180 2.47 3.97 -8.07
N HIS A 181 2.79 2.92 -8.81
CA HIS A 181 3.46 2.97 -10.12
C HIS A 181 2.47 2.57 -11.22
N GLN A 182 2.15 3.51 -12.12
CA GLN A 182 1.23 3.31 -13.23
C GLN A 182 1.81 3.92 -14.51
N GLY A 183 2.07 3.08 -15.52
CA GLY A 183 2.75 3.51 -16.74
C GLY A 183 4.17 4.03 -16.45
N ASN A 184 4.47 5.25 -16.91
CA ASN A 184 5.76 5.91 -16.71
C ASN A 184 5.78 6.85 -15.50
N THR A 185 4.78 6.76 -14.62
CA THR A 185 4.59 7.71 -13.51
C THR A 185 4.48 6.97 -12.19
N ILE A 186 5.16 7.50 -11.17
CA ILE A 186 5.02 7.10 -9.78
C ILE A 186 4.36 8.24 -9.00
N PHE A 187 3.26 7.90 -8.32
CA PHE A 187 2.74 8.69 -7.21
C PHE A 187 3.48 8.25 -5.95
N LEU A 188 4.05 9.21 -5.22
CA LEU A 188 4.82 8.98 -4.00
C LEU A 188 4.12 9.65 -2.82
N LEU A 189 4.06 8.94 -1.69
CA LEU A 189 3.84 9.53 -0.37
C LEU A 189 5.05 9.21 0.51
N TRP A 190 5.62 10.22 1.14
CA TRP A 190 6.71 10.09 2.10
C TRP A 190 6.20 10.43 3.49
N TYR A 191 6.27 9.45 4.37
CA TYR A 191 5.92 9.55 5.78
C TYR A 191 7.17 9.85 6.58
N THR A 192 7.19 10.99 7.25
CA THR A 192 8.39 11.50 7.94
C THR A 192 8.00 12.48 9.04
N TYR A 193 8.99 13.15 9.63
CA TYR A 193 8.79 14.05 10.76
C TYR A 193 9.26 15.46 10.44
N GLY A 194 8.49 16.45 10.88
CA GLY A 194 8.83 17.87 10.81
C GLY A 194 9.51 18.35 12.08
N GLU A 195 9.55 19.67 12.27
CA GLU A 195 10.07 20.29 13.48
C GLU A 195 9.34 19.76 14.74
N GLY A 196 10.07 19.65 15.86
CA GLY A 196 9.53 19.08 17.10
C GLY A 196 9.25 17.57 17.04
N GLY A 197 9.56 16.91 15.93
CA GLY A 197 9.35 15.47 15.76
C GLY A 197 7.93 15.07 15.41
N ARG A 198 7.12 16.04 14.98
CA ARG A 198 5.72 15.84 14.59
C ARG A 198 5.63 15.05 13.29
N ASP A 199 4.75 14.06 13.24
CA ASP A 199 4.46 13.33 12.02
C ASP A 199 3.92 14.25 10.92
N GLN A 200 4.28 13.94 9.68
CA GLN A 200 3.78 14.59 8.48
C GLN A 200 3.88 13.65 7.29
N TRP A 201 3.17 13.99 6.22
CA TRP A 201 3.30 13.35 4.93
C TRP A 201 3.61 14.38 3.85
N ILE A 202 4.36 13.95 2.85
CA ILE A 202 4.80 14.74 1.69
C ILE A 202 4.49 13.93 0.44
N SER A 203 3.87 14.53 -0.57
CA SER A 203 3.48 13.82 -1.78
C SER A 203 4.32 14.23 -2.98
N GLY A 204 4.66 13.30 -3.85
CA GLY A 204 5.07 13.59 -5.22
C GLY A 204 4.00 13.08 -6.17
N SER A 205 3.15 13.97 -6.69
CA SER A 205 1.96 13.56 -7.45
C SER A 205 2.29 12.94 -8.82
N SER A 206 3.46 13.24 -9.37
CA SER A 206 3.91 12.73 -10.67
C SER A 206 5.43 12.71 -10.78
N LEU A 207 6.06 11.65 -10.25
CA LEU A 207 7.45 11.37 -10.58
C LEU A 207 7.51 10.65 -11.92
N VAL A 208 8.09 11.28 -12.94
CA VAL A 208 8.07 10.81 -14.32
C VAL A 208 9.36 10.07 -14.65
N LEU A 209 9.25 8.94 -15.34
CA LEU A 209 10.39 8.17 -15.85
C LEU A 209 11.26 9.01 -16.79
N GLN A 210 12.55 9.04 -16.50
CA GLN A 210 13.59 9.70 -17.28
C GLN A 210 14.35 8.69 -18.16
N ALA A 211 15.12 9.20 -19.12
CA ALA A 211 15.91 8.38 -20.04
C ALA A 211 16.97 7.52 -19.33
N ASP A 212 17.42 7.92 -18.15
CA ASP A 212 18.41 7.20 -17.34
C ASP A 212 17.77 6.17 -16.37
N GLY A 213 16.45 5.95 -16.48
CA GLY A 213 15.69 5.02 -15.64
C GLY A 213 15.26 5.56 -14.28
N SER A 214 15.60 6.80 -13.93
CA SER A 214 15.11 7.44 -12.71
C SER A 214 13.68 7.94 -12.85
N TYR A 215 12.97 8.09 -11.72
CA TYR A 215 11.69 8.77 -11.67
C TYR A 215 11.87 10.09 -10.92
N VAL A 216 11.57 11.21 -11.58
CA VAL A 216 11.84 12.57 -11.07
C VAL A 216 10.56 13.39 -11.04
N GLY A 217 10.33 14.13 -9.95
CA GLY A 217 9.15 14.96 -9.79
C GLY A 217 9.27 16.00 -8.67
N GLU A 218 8.32 16.92 -8.64
CA GLU A 218 8.17 17.90 -7.56
C GLU A 218 7.52 17.25 -6.33
N LEU A 219 7.99 17.65 -5.14
CA LEU A 219 7.35 17.32 -3.86
C LEU A 219 6.41 18.45 -3.41
N GLN A 220 5.27 18.05 -2.88
CA GLN A 220 4.14 18.89 -2.49
C GLN A 220 3.72 18.57 -1.06
N ARG A 221 3.35 19.59 -0.29
CA ARG A 221 2.91 19.44 1.10
C ARG A 221 1.75 20.41 1.36
N PRO A 222 0.60 19.93 1.81
CA PRO A 222 -0.48 20.80 2.25
C PRO A 222 -0.03 21.60 3.48
N GLN A 223 -0.36 22.89 3.54
CA GLN A 223 -0.07 23.70 4.72
C GLN A 223 -0.99 23.34 5.90
N MET A 224 -2.24 22.99 5.60
CA MET A 224 -3.25 22.52 6.54
C MET A 224 -4.35 21.76 5.79
N GLY A 225 -5.22 21.09 6.52
CA GLY A 225 -6.40 20.44 5.99
C GLY A 225 -7.53 20.34 6.99
N VAL A 226 -8.61 19.68 6.58
CA VAL A 226 -9.77 19.39 7.41
C VAL A 226 -9.40 18.26 8.38
N PRO A 227 -9.54 18.46 9.70
CA PRO A 227 -9.35 17.42 10.71
C PRO A 227 -9.99 16.08 10.33
N LEU A 228 -9.26 14.98 10.50
CA LEU A 228 -9.72 13.63 10.10
C LEU A 228 -11.18 13.31 10.43
N PRO A 229 -11.70 13.56 11.66
CA PRO A 229 -13.08 13.22 12.01
C PRO A 229 -14.14 14.07 11.28
N GLN A 230 -13.75 15.17 10.64
CA GLN A 230 -14.63 16.17 10.05
C GLN A 230 -14.63 16.14 8.50
N ILE A 231 -13.83 15.27 7.87
CA ILE A 231 -13.72 15.21 6.42
C ILE A 231 -15.03 14.71 5.82
N MET A 232 -15.77 15.58 5.15
CA MET A 232 -17.02 15.27 4.41
C MET A 232 -16.98 15.80 2.96
N GLY A 233 -15.79 16.17 2.49
CA GLY A 233 -15.50 16.75 1.19
C GLY A 233 -13.98 16.86 1.02
N PRO A 234 -13.47 17.77 0.17
CA PRO A 234 -12.03 17.98 0.04
C PRO A 234 -11.35 18.18 1.39
N ALA A 235 -10.36 17.35 1.68
CA ALA A 235 -9.64 17.39 2.95
C ALA A 235 -8.56 18.48 2.98
N THR A 236 -8.27 19.12 1.85
CA THR A 236 -7.39 20.29 1.76
C THR A 236 -7.69 21.12 0.52
N SER A 237 -6.95 22.23 0.38
CA SER A 237 -7.02 23.13 -0.77
C SER A 237 -6.10 22.65 -1.88
N PHE A 238 -6.60 22.74 -3.11
CA PHE A 238 -5.85 22.42 -4.33
C PHE A 238 -5.64 23.68 -5.19
N PRO A 239 -4.53 23.78 -5.95
CA PRO A 239 -3.41 22.83 -6.00
C PRO A 239 -2.58 22.84 -4.71
N VAL A 240 -2.03 21.69 -4.35
CA VAL A 240 -1.13 21.57 -3.19
C VAL A 240 0.21 22.26 -3.53
N PRO A 241 0.72 23.18 -2.68
CA PRO A 241 1.97 23.88 -2.96
C PRO A 241 3.15 22.93 -3.12
N GLY A 242 3.93 23.15 -4.17
CA GLY A 242 5.23 22.53 -4.38
C GLY A 242 6.31 23.20 -3.52
N PHE A 243 7.22 22.40 -2.97
CA PHE A 243 8.22 22.89 -2.02
C PHE A 243 9.52 22.04 -1.99
N GLY A 244 9.73 21.21 -3.01
CA GLY A 244 10.92 20.37 -3.12
C GLY A 244 10.93 19.50 -4.36
N SER A 245 11.90 18.59 -4.45
CA SER A 245 11.99 17.60 -5.52
C SER A 245 12.35 16.23 -4.98
N ALA A 246 12.01 15.19 -5.73
CA ALA A 246 12.36 13.82 -5.45
C ALA A 246 12.90 13.12 -6.70
N THR A 247 13.86 12.24 -6.48
CA THR A 247 14.37 11.28 -7.47
C THR A 247 14.36 9.89 -6.87
N LEU A 248 13.70 8.95 -7.54
CA LEU A 248 13.78 7.52 -7.25
C LEU A 248 14.66 6.82 -8.29
N ARG A 249 15.55 5.95 -7.83
CA ARG A 249 16.34 5.05 -8.69
C ARG A 249 16.26 3.65 -8.11
N PHE A 250 15.86 2.68 -8.93
CA PHE A 250 15.76 1.29 -8.49
C PHE A 250 16.95 0.50 -9.04
N THR A 251 17.62 -0.26 -8.17
CA THR A 251 18.67 -1.18 -8.59
C THR A 251 18.07 -2.52 -9.02
N ASP A 252 16.95 -2.90 -8.42
CA ASP A 252 16.13 -4.05 -8.77
C ASP A 252 14.69 -3.82 -8.24
N GLY A 253 13.82 -4.81 -8.39
CA GLY A 253 12.43 -4.72 -7.93
C GLY A 253 12.24 -4.67 -6.41
N GLU A 254 13.30 -4.86 -5.60
CA GLU A 254 13.27 -4.91 -4.12
C GLU A 254 14.10 -3.80 -3.46
N ASN A 255 15.01 -3.16 -4.19
CA ASN A 255 15.99 -2.19 -3.69
C ASN A 255 16.09 -0.94 -4.57
N GLY A 256 16.36 0.20 -3.94
CA GLY A 256 16.58 1.47 -4.64
C GLY A 256 17.12 2.56 -3.74
N THR A 257 17.11 3.78 -4.27
CA THR A 257 17.47 5.00 -3.57
C THR A 257 16.38 6.05 -3.73
N PHE A 258 16.06 6.73 -2.63
CA PHE A 258 15.23 7.91 -2.59
C PHE A 258 16.10 9.12 -2.29
N GLU A 259 16.24 10.00 -3.27
CA GLU A 259 16.89 11.30 -3.12
C GLU A 259 15.81 12.39 -3.06
N TYR A 260 15.97 13.36 -2.16
CA TYR A 260 15.08 14.50 -2.08
C TYR A 260 15.85 15.79 -1.83
N THR A 261 15.27 16.90 -2.27
CA THR A 261 15.60 18.25 -1.82
C THR A 261 14.36 18.87 -1.22
N VAL A 262 14.37 19.15 0.08
CA VAL A 262 13.24 19.74 0.82
C VAL A 262 13.77 20.75 1.83
N ASP A 263 13.17 21.95 1.88
CA ASP A 263 13.55 23.02 2.79
C ASP A 263 15.06 23.35 2.73
N GLY A 264 15.65 23.28 1.52
CA GLY A 264 17.08 23.50 1.27
C GLY A 264 18.00 22.34 1.67
N VAL A 265 17.47 21.27 2.25
CA VAL A 265 18.22 20.07 2.64
C VAL A 265 18.13 19.03 1.54
N THR A 266 19.28 18.52 1.11
CA THR A 266 19.35 17.40 0.16
C THR A 266 19.92 16.17 0.84
N GLN A 267 19.24 15.03 0.71
CA GLN A 267 19.74 13.74 1.18
C GLN A 267 19.40 12.62 0.20
N THR A 268 20.21 11.56 0.24
CA THR A 268 19.96 10.31 -0.47
C THR A 268 19.85 9.18 0.55
N LYS A 269 18.76 8.42 0.47
CA LYS A 269 18.45 7.29 1.34
C LYS A 269 18.40 6.01 0.54
N ALA A 270 19.08 4.96 1.00
CA ALA A 270 18.82 3.62 0.52
C ALA A 270 17.43 3.19 0.99
N ILE A 271 16.65 2.55 0.10
CA ILE A 271 15.32 2.05 0.39
C ILE A 271 15.19 0.61 -0.12
N GLN A 272 14.37 -0.16 0.57
CA GLN A 272 13.96 -1.51 0.16
C GLN A 272 12.47 -1.68 0.41
N ARG A 273 11.83 -2.67 -0.22
CA ARG A 273 10.43 -2.99 0.07
C ARG A 273 10.24 -3.35 1.54
N PHE A 274 9.17 -2.85 2.14
CA PHE A 274 8.81 -3.13 3.52
C PHE A 274 8.24 -4.55 3.62
N VAL A 275 8.90 -5.42 4.40
CA VAL A 275 8.49 -6.81 4.61
C VAL A 275 8.44 -7.08 6.11
N VAL A 276 7.28 -7.52 6.58
CA VAL A 276 7.00 -7.76 8.01
C VAL A 276 6.50 -9.18 8.29
N VAL A 277 6.49 -10.03 7.27
CA VAL A 277 6.12 -11.44 7.38
C VAL A 277 7.29 -12.34 6.99
N ALA A 278 7.24 -13.60 7.43
CA ALA A 278 8.24 -14.61 7.12
C ALA A 278 8.41 -14.83 5.60
N ALA A 279 9.54 -15.42 5.20
CA ALA A 279 9.90 -15.59 3.78
C ALA A 279 8.91 -16.48 3.00
N ASP A 280 8.29 -17.46 3.67
CA ASP A 280 7.31 -18.37 3.12
C ASP A 280 5.90 -17.76 2.99
N GLN A 281 5.67 -16.58 3.56
CA GLN A 281 4.41 -15.85 3.44
C GLN A 281 4.37 -14.99 2.17
N PRO A 282 3.26 -15.00 1.40
CA PRO A 282 3.12 -14.19 0.21
C PRO A 282 3.32 -12.69 0.48
N LYS A 283 4.03 -12.00 -0.41
CA LYS A 283 4.19 -10.53 -0.46
C LYS A 283 3.55 -10.00 -1.74
N PRO A 284 3.21 -8.70 -1.83
CA PRO A 284 2.65 -8.16 -3.05
C PRO A 284 3.68 -8.11 -4.18
N LEU A 285 3.23 -8.54 -5.35
CA LEU A 285 3.89 -8.34 -6.63
C LEU A 285 2.85 -7.73 -7.57
N CYS A 286 3.08 -6.50 -8.00
CA CYS A 286 2.21 -5.81 -8.92
C CYS A 286 2.79 -5.84 -10.34
N SER A 287 1.91 -5.81 -11.34
CA SER A 287 2.23 -5.59 -12.75
C SER A 287 1.28 -4.55 -13.34
N PRO A 288 1.64 -3.90 -14.45
CA PRO A 288 0.69 -3.17 -15.27
C PRO A 288 -0.54 -4.02 -15.62
#